data_AF-A0AAU7TC56-F1
#
_entry.id   AF-A0AAU7TC56-F1
#
_cell.length_a   1.000
_cell.length_b   1.000
_cell.length_c   1.000
_cell.angle_alpha   90.00
_cell.angle_beta   90.00
_cell.angle_gamma   90.00
#
_symmetry.space_group_name_H-M   'P 1'
#
loop_
_entity.id
_entity.type
_entity.pdbx_description
1 polymer ?
#
loop_
_entity_poly.entity_id
_entity_poly.type
_entity_poly.pdbx_seq_one_letter_code
_entity_poly.pdbx_strand_id
1 'polypeptide(L)'
;MAVAASRTRNPVLLVLILAVTGFVVSARRSDAPWAHSFTAFLKLGLLVIGVRVVLQALLSTRSQGNTVLFTLPQIPLPDWAAGVKLGGQVTAEALVTALYDGGQLAVMLCCVGAANALASPRRLLKSLPGALYEMGVACVVALTFAPQLVTDGRRVRAARRLRGRTRASFRTTAMPVLEGALDRSVELAAAMDSRGYGRTAQAPRAQRRITALCVLLGLLGILLGVYALLTDSMVFPLAAGALAVGVLLAVAAMAIGRQRVSRTRYRPDPWALPEWLVVAAGAVAAGAMVTAAVLGVNGLLLAGPLVVPPVPVLPVVGVLIGLAPALAAPPLKKAVA
;
A
#
# COMPACT_ATOMS: atom_id res chain seq x y z
N MET A 1 4.42 7.78 6.83
CA MET A 1 4.40 8.70 5.66
C MET A 1 3.02 8.82 5.01
N ALA A 2 2.35 7.74 4.59
CA ALA A 2 1.01 7.85 3.98
C ALA A 2 -0.03 8.54 4.90
N VAL A 3 -0.07 8.18 6.19
CA VAL A 3 -0.91 8.84 7.21
C VAL A 3 -0.56 10.32 7.39
N ALA A 4 0.71 10.69 7.24
CA ALA A 4 1.14 12.08 7.26
C ALA A 4 0.61 12.85 6.03
N ALA A 5 0.72 12.25 4.84
CA ALA A 5 0.22 12.84 3.59
C ALA A 5 -1.32 12.98 3.59
N SER A 6 -2.06 12.08 4.25
CA SER A 6 -3.52 12.18 4.34
C SER A 6 -4.04 13.35 5.16
N ARG A 7 -3.18 13.98 5.99
CA ARG A 7 -3.55 15.11 6.84
C ARG A 7 -3.17 16.47 6.27
N THR A 8 -2.65 16.54 5.04
CA THR A 8 -2.25 17.82 4.43
C THR A 8 -2.62 17.93 2.95
N ARG A 9 -2.98 19.15 2.55
CA ARG A 9 -3.09 19.57 1.14
C ARG A 9 -2.01 20.60 0.77
N ASN A 10 -1.05 20.84 1.66
CA ASN A 10 0.02 21.79 1.42
C ASN A 10 1.06 21.17 0.45
N PRO A 11 1.28 21.77 -0.74
CA PRO A 11 2.20 21.22 -1.73
C PRO A 11 3.63 21.12 -1.21
N VAL A 12 4.07 22.04 -0.35
CA VAL A 12 5.42 22.02 0.23
C VAL A 12 5.60 20.77 1.11
N LEU A 13 4.62 20.47 1.96
CA LEU A 13 4.65 19.28 2.81
C LEU A 13 4.53 17.99 1.99
N LEU A 14 3.70 17.98 0.95
CA LEU A 14 3.57 16.83 0.04
C LEU A 14 4.87 16.53 -0.70
N VAL A 15 5.52 17.57 -1.24
CA VAL A 15 6.84 17.45 -1.90
C VAL A 15 7.90 17.00 -0.91
N LEU A 16 7.90 17.54 0.32
CA LEU A 16 8.83 17.12 1.38
C LEU A 16 8.65 15.64 1.74
N ILE A 17 7.41 15.18 1.92
CA ILE A 17 7.12 13.75 2.18
C ILE A 17 7.62 12.88 1.04
N LEU A 18 7.39 13.31 -0.21
CA LEU A 18 7.84 12.59 -1.40
C LEU A 18 9.38 12.53 -1.45
N ALA A 19 10.06 13.64 -1.18
CA ALA A 19 11.51 13.73 -1.16
C ALA A 19 12.13 12.84 -0.07
N VAL A 20 11.61 12.90 1.17
CA VAL A 20 12.06 12.04 2.28
C VAL A 20 11.86 10.56 1.94
N THR A 21 10.68 10.21 1.43
CA THR A 21 10.36 8.82 1.06
C THR A 21 11.24 8.33 -0.09
N GLY A 22 11.41 9.15 -1.13
CA GLY A 22 12.27 8.85 -2.28
C GLY A 22 13.73 8.71 -1.88
N PHE A 23 14.22 9.56 -0.96
CA PHE A 23 15.57 9.48 -0.42
C PHE A 23 15.80 8.17 0.33
N VAL A 24 14.91 7.81 1.27
CA VAL A 24 14.99 6.53 2.01
C VAL A 24 14.98 5.34 1.05
N VAL A 25 14.10 5.34 0.04
CA VAL A 25 14.06 4.29 -0.99
C VAL A 25 15.36 4.25 -1.78
N SER A 26 15.90 5.39 -2.21
CA SER A 26 17.15 5.43 -2.98
C SER A 26 18.35 4.90 -2.19
N ALA A 27 18.41 5.23 -0.88
CA ALA A 27 19.49 4.81 0.00
C ALA A 27 19.39 3.34 0.41
N ARG A 28 18.18 2.76 0.45
CA ARG A 28 17.91 1.45 1.07
C ARG A 28 17.20 0.43 0.16
N ARG A 29 16.98 0.72 -1.12
CA ARG A 29 16.47 -0.28 -2.07
C ARG A 29 17.51 -1.37 -2.33
N SER A 30 17.05 -2.61 -2.41
CA SER A 30 17.88 -3.76 -2.85
C SER A 30 17.88 -3.87 -4.37
N ASP A 31 18.86 -4.53 -4.99
CA ASP A 31 18.95 -4.73 -6.45
C ASP A 31 17.94 -5.76 -7.01
N ALA A 32 16.84 -5.98 -6.30
CA ALA A 32 15.88 -7.01 -6.62
C ALA A 32 14.76 -6.48 -7.53
N PRO A 33 14.03 -7.36 -8.26
CA PRO A 33 13.02 -6.94 -9.24
C PRO A 33 11.91 -6.03 -8.68
N TRP A 34 11.57 -6.17 -7.39
CA TRP A 34 10.56 -5.34 -6.72
C TRP A 34 11.03 -3.90 -6.44
N ALA A 35 12.32 -3.60 -6.53
CA ALA A 35 12.87 -2.27 -6.30
C ALA A 35 12.36 -1.23 -7.31
N HIS A 36 11.95 -1.68 -8.51
CA HIS A 36 11.34 -0.81 -9.52
C HIS A 36 9.90 -0.40 -9.18
N SER A 37 9.28 -1.00 -8.15
CA SER A 37 7.91 -0.68 -7.74
C SER A 37 7.74 0.80 -7.41
N PHE A 38 8.73 1.44 -6.75
CA PHE A 38 8.65 2.86 -6.43
C PHE A 38 8.48 3.72 -7.70
N THR A 39 9.28 3.45 -8.74
CA THR A 39 9.18 4.15 -10.04
C THR A 39 7.84 3.92 -10.73
N ALA A 40 7.28 2.71 -10.63
CA ALA A 40 5.97 2.40 -11.20
C ALA A 40 4.85 3.16 -10.49
N PHE A 41 4.89 3.23 -9.15
CA PHE A 41 3.93 3.99 -8.35
C PHE A 41 4.09 5.50 -8.53
N LEU A 42 5.30 6.00 -8.76
CA LEU A 42 5.54 7.40 -9.11
C LEU A 42 4.89 7.77 -10.46
N LYS A 43 5.06 6.92 -11.49
CA LYS A 43 4.40 7.09 -12.79
C LYS A 43 2.88 7.04 -12.67
N LEU A 44 2.35 6.12 -11.86
CA LEU A 44 0.91 6.04 -11.58
C LEU A 44 0.44 7.30 -10.84
N GLY A 45 1.20 7.81 -9.88
CA GLY A 45 0.89 9.06 -9.18
C GLY A 45 0.82 10.26 -10.13
N LEU A 46 1.78 10.36 -11.04
CA LEU A 46 1.78 11.40 -12.08
C LEU A 46 0.57 11.26 -13.02
N LEU A 47 0.20 10.02 -13.39
CA LEU A 47 -1.01 9.74 -14.16
C LEU A 47 -2.27 10.18 -13.40
N VAL A 48 -2.37 9.90 -12.10
CA VAL A 48 -3.51 10.32 -11.26
C VAL A 48 -3.62 11.84 -11.22
N ILE A 49 -2.50 12.56 -11.07
CA ILE A 49 -2.49 14.03 -11.14
C ILE A 49 -2.99 14.50 -12.50
N GLY A 50 -2.44 13.96 -13.60
CA GLY A 50 -2.83 14.32 -14.96
C GLY A 50 -4.32 14.09 -15.22
N VAL A 51 -4.82 12.89 -14.91
CA VAL A 51 -6.24 12.54 -15.03
C VAL A 51 -7.10 13.48 -14.20
N ARG A 52 -6.72 13.79 -12.95
CA ARG A 52 -7.50 14.68 -12.09
C ARG A 52 -7.53 16.12 -12.61
N VAL A 53 -6.41 16.65 -13.08
CA VAL A 53 -6.33 17.99 -13.68
C VAL A 53 -7.16 18.06 -14.97
N VAL A 54 -7.07 17.03 -15.82
CA VAL A 54 -7.88 16.95 -17.05
C VAL A 54 -9.37 16.84 -16.72
N LEU A 55 -9.76 15.98 -15.79
CA LEU A 55 -11.15 15.86 -15.36
C LEU A 55 -11.66 17.17 -14.75
N GLN A 56 -10.85 17.88 -13.96
CA GLN A 56 -11.21 19.19 -13.42
C GLN A 56 -11.33 20.27 -14.52
N ALA A 57 -10.48 20.23 -15.54
CA ALA A 57 -10.55 21.16 -16.67
C ALA A 57 -11.77 20.88 -17.56
N LEU A 58 -12.17 19.61 -17.70
CA LEU A 58 -13.31 19.19 -18.52
C LEU A 58 -14.65 19.33 -17.78
N LEU A 59 -14.67 19.13 -16.47
CA LEU A 59 -15.87 19.24 -15.64
C LEU A 59 -15.89 20.61 -14.95
N SER A 60 -16.68 21.53 -15.48
CA SER A 60 -16.91 22.81 -14.80
C SER A 60 -17.92 22.65 -13.68
N THR A 61 -17.46 22.64 -12.44
CA THR A 61 -18.32 22.80 -11.26
C THR A 61 -18.61 24.29 -11.02
N ARG A 62 -19.76 24.66 -10.45
CA ARG A 62 -20.19 26.07 -10.27
C ARG A 62 -19.26 26.94 -9.39
N SER A 63 -18.31 26.35 -8.68
CA SER A 63 -17.38 27.03 -7.77
C SER A 63 -16.01 27.28 -8.41
N GLN A 64 -15.97 27.92 -9.57
CA GLN A 64 -14.72 28.31 -10.20
C GLN A 64 -14.30 29.69 -9.68
N GLY A 65 -13.03 29.83 -9.36
CA GLY A 65 -12.47 31.05 -8.77
C GLY A 65 -12.51 32.24 -9.73
N ASN A 66 -11.86 33.35 -9.35
CA ASN A 66 -11.98 34.60 -10.10
C ASN A 66 -11.10 34.64 -11.35
N THR A 67 -10.06 33.80 -11.46
CA THR A 67 -9.02 33.91 -12.50
C THR A 67 -9.25 32.90 -13.62
N VAL A 68 -9.93 33.30 -14.70
CA VAL A 68 -10.18 32.45 -15.87
C VAL A 68 -8.94 32.36 -16.77
N LEU A 69 -8.45 31.16 -17.09
CA LEU A 69 -7.39 30.96 -18.09
C LEU A 69 -7.95 30.76 -19.49
N PHE A 70 -8.93 29.87 -19.66
CA PHE A 70 -9.52 29.55 -20.96
C PHE A 70 -10.96 29.07 -20.81
N THR A 71 -11.73 29.14 -21.90
CA THR A 71 -13.13 28.71 -21.95
C THR A 71 -13.30 27.58 -22.96
N LEU A 72 -13.79 26.43 -22.49
CA LEU A 72 -14.17 25.32 -23.35
C LEU A 72 -15.62 25.47 -23.81
N PRO A 73 -15.94 25.07 -25.06
CA PRO A 73 -17.31 25.05 -25.56
C PRO A 73 -18.17 24.16 -24.68
N GLN A 74 -19.34 24.67 -24.30
CA GLN A 74 -20.24 24.00 -23.37
C GLN A 74 -21.13 23.02 -24.14
N ILE A 75 -21.19 21.78 -23.66
CA ILE A 75 -22.15 20.80 -24.16
C ILE A 75 -23.27 20.70 -23.11
N PRO A 76 -24.51 21.14 -23.42
CA PRO A 76 -25.62 21.00 -22.49
C PRO A 76 -25.90 19.51 -22.27
N LEU A 77 -25.74 19.04 -21.03
CA LEU A 77 -26.13 17.70 -20.63
C LEU A 77 -27.63 17.66 -20.29
N PRO A 78 -28.29 16.49 -20.41
CA PRO A 78 -29.71 16.36 -20.10
C PRO A 78 -30.00 16.58 -18.61
N ASP A 79 -31.25 16.92 -18.27
CA ASP A 79 -31.66 17.42 -16.94
C ASP A 79 -31.32 16.50 -15.75
N TRP A 80 -31.15 15.19 -15.98
CA TRP A 80 -30.69 14.23 -14.96
C TRP A 80 -29.24 14.44 -14.51
N ALA A 81 -28.45 15.22 -15.25
CA ALA A 81 -27.06 15.59 -14.98
C ALA A 81 -26.87 17.10 -14.77
N ALA A 82 -27.92 17.84 -14.37
CA ALA A 82 -27.90 19.31 -14.18
C ALA A 82 -26.88 19.86 -13.16
N GLY A 83 -26.18 18.98 -12.44
CA GLY A 83 -25.09 19.32 -11.51
C GLY A 83 -23.70 19.37 -12.15
N VAL A 84 -23.47 18.73 -13.30
CA VAL A 84 -22.15 18.62 -13.94
C VAL A 84 -22.25 19.21 -15.34
N LYS A 85 -21.41 20.20 -15.67
CA LYS A 85 -21.30 20.76 -17.02
C LYS A 85 -20.02 20.25 -17.67
N LEU A 86 -20.15 19.65 -18.85
CA LEU A 86 -19.00 19.32 -19.71
C LEU A 86 -18.57 20.59 -20.45
N GLY A 87 -17.33 21.01 -20.24
CA GLY A 87 -16.79 22.28 -20.73
C GLY A 87 -17.20 23.46 -19.84
N GLY A 88 -16.85 24.68 -20.25
CA GLY A 88 -17.04 25.92 -19.47
C GLY A 88 -15.74 26.68 -19.21
N GLN A 89 -15.78 27.67 -18.31
CA GLN A 89 -14.57 28.38 -17.89
C GLN A 89 -13.61 27.39 -17.22
N VAL A 90 -12.31 27.59 -17.34
CA VAL A 90 -11.29 26.87 -16.58
C VAL A 90 -10.48 27.90 -15.82
N THR A 91 -10.58 27.85 -14.50
CA THR A 91 -9.95 28.82 -13.60
C THR A 91 -8.65 28.32 -13.00
N ALA A 92 -7.75 29.25 -12.69
CA ALA A 92 -6.44 28.96 -12.10
C ALA A 92 -6.60 28.27 -10.75
N GLU A 93 -7.55 28.77 -9.96
CA GLU A 93 -7.90 28.27 -8.63
C GLU A 93 -8.35 26.80 -8.70
N ALA A 94 -9.17 26.45 -9.69
CA ALA A 94 -9.68 25.09 -9.87
C ALA A 94 -8.57 24.12 -10.28
N LEU A 95 -7.71 24.51 -11.23
CA LEU A 95 -6.58 23.69 -11.66
C LEU A 95 -5.57 23.46 -10.52
N VAL A 96 -5.24 24.52 -9.77
CA VAL A 96 -4.33 24.42 -8.63
C VAL A 96 -4.92 23.56 -7.52
N THR A 97 -6.21 23.67 -7.23
CA THR A 97 -6.90 22.80 -6.25
C THR A 97 -6.85 21.33 -6.69
N ALA A 98 -7.16 21.05 -7.95
CA ALA A 98 -7.07 19.69 -8.48
C ALA A 98 -5.63 19.15 -8.47
N LEU A 99 -4.64 20.00 -8.73
CA LEU A 99 -3.23 19.64 -8.62
C LEU A 99 -2.85 19.28 -7.18
N TYR A 100 -3.28 20.05 -6.17
CA TYR A 100 -2.98 19.78 -4.77
C TYR A 100 -3.65 18.51 -4.27
N ASP A 101 -4.94 18.34 -4.56
CA ASP A 101 -5.64 17.14 -4.13
C ASP A 101 -5.14 15.89 -4.90
N GLY A 102 -4.80 16.04 -6.18
CA GLY A 102 -4.18 14.98 -6.98
C GLY A 102 -2.80 14.61 -6.46
N GLY A 103 -2.01 15.62 -6.08
CA GLY A 103 -0.72 15.48 -5.43
C GLY A 103 -0.81 14.71 -4.12
N GLN A 104 -1.85 14.96 -3.32
CA GLN A 104 -2.08 14.24 -2.08
C GLN A 104 -2.22 12.72 -2.33
N LEU A 105 -3.08 12.34 -3.28
CA LEU A 105 -3.27 10.93 -3.66
C LEU A 105 -1.99 10.33 -4.26
N ALA A 106 -1.28 11.08 -5.11
CA ALA A 106 -0.02 10.65 -5.71
C ALA A 106 1.06 10.37 -4.66
N VAL A 107 1.19 11.22 -3.63
CA VAL A 107 2.15 11.01 -2.54
C VAL A 107 1.78 9.80 -1.68
N MET A 108 0.50 9.60 -1.35
CA MET A 108 0.05 8.38 -0.66
C MET A 108 0.40 7.13 -1.45
N LEU A 109 0.15 7.16 -2.75
CA LEU A 109 0.48 6.07 -3.65
C LEU A 109 2.00 5.82 -3.69
N CYS A 110 2.83 6.86 -3.78
CA CYS A 110 4.28 6.75 -3.70
C CYS A 110 4.75 6.14 -2.37
N CYS A 111 4.09 6.45 -1.25
CA CYS A 111 4.39 5.83 0.04
C CYS A 111 4.12 4.31 0.03
N VAL A 112 3.04 3.87 -0.63
CA VAL A 112 2.75 2.44 -0.82
C VAL A 112 3.79 1.79 -1.74
N GLY A 113 4.17 2.47 -2.82
CA GLY A 113 5.24 2.04 -3.71
C GLY A 113 6.59 1.90 -3.00
N ALA A 114 6.90 2.80 -2.07
CA ALA A 114 8.10 2.77 -1.24
C ALA A 114 8.10 1.57 -0.29
N ALA A 115 6.97 1.30 0.37
CA ALA A 115 6.82 0.11 1.21
C ALA A 115 7.07 -1.17 0.42
N ASN A 116 6.50 -1.29 -0.79
CA ASN A 116 6.70 -2.45 -1.66
C ASN A 116 8.13 -2.55 -2.24
N ALA A 117 8.83 -1.42 -2.43
CA ALA A 117 10.21 -1.41 -2.89
C ALA A 117 11.21 -1.81 -1.80
N LEU A 118 10.91 -1.48 -0.53
CA LEU A 118 11.77 -1.77 0.62
C LEU A 118 11.49 -3.13 1.27
N ALA A 119 10.24 -3.59 1.26
CA ALA A 119 9.84 -4.86 1.88
C ALA A 119 9.85 -6.01 0.87
N SER A 120 10.59 -7.09 1.19
CA SER A 120 10.54 -8.30 0.37
C SER A 120 9.26 -9.11 0.67
N PRO A 121 8.44 -9.48 -0.33
CA PRO A 121 7.22 -10.26 -0.13
C PRO A 121 7.47 -11.60 0.59
N ARG A 122 8.60 -12.25 0.28
CA ARG A 122 9.00 -13.52 0.91
C ARG A 122 9.28 -13.38 2.40
N ARG A 123 9.93 -12.31 2.86
CA ARG A 123 10.11 -12.06 4.31
C ARG A 123 8.78 -11.72 4.97
N LEU A 124 7.92 -10.96 4.30
CA LEU A 124 6.60 -10.60 4.83
C LEU A 124 5.74 -11.84 5.09
N LEU A 125 5.82 -12.85 4.22
CA LEU A 125 5.19 -14.16 4.45
C LEU A 125 5.79 -14.93 5.64
N LYS A 126 7.10 -14.79 5.91
CA LYS A 126 7.74 -15.42 7.09
C LYS A 126 7.31 -14.76 8.40
N SER A 127 6.98 -13.47 8.37
CA SER A 127 6.46 -12.73 9.52
C SER A 127 4.96 -12.92 9.76
N LEU A 128 4.25 -13.67 8.90
CA LEU A 128 2.83 -13.94 9.13
C LEU A 128 2.64 -14.70 10.46
N PRO A 129 1.62 -14.32 11.26
CA PRO A 129 1.31 -15.00 12.50
C PRO A 129 0.95 -16.46 12.25
N GLY A 130 1.14 -17.32 13.27
CA GLY A 130 0.83 -18.75 13.18
C GLY A 130 -0.62 -19.05 12.80
N ALA A 131 -1.55 -18.13 13.10
CA ALA A 131 -2.95 -18.22 12.67
C ALA A 131 -3.12 -18.33 11.14
N LEU A 132 -2.19 -17.76 10.37
CA LEU A 132 -2.22 -17.72 8.91
C LEU A 132 -1.22 -18.71 8.30
N TYR A 133 -0.75 -19.70 9.06
CA TYR A 133 0.26 -20.65 8.59
C TYR A 133 -0.13 -21.36 7.30
N GLU A 134 -1.37 -21.89 7.22
CA GLU A 134 -1.87 -22.57 6.02
C GLU A 134 -1.88 -21.65 4.80
N MET A 135 -2.39 -20.43 4.96
CA MET A 135 -2.37 -19.39 3.92
C MET A 135 -0.93 -19.00 3.54
N GLY A 136 -0.05 -18.88 4.52
CA GLY A 136 1.37 -18.55 4.33
C GLY A 136 2.10 -19.62 3.54
N VAL A 137 1.90 -20.91 3.86
CA VAL A 137 2.46 -22.04 3.11
C VAL A 137 1.95 -22.02 1.67
N ALA A 138 0.63 -21.88 1.46
CA ALA A 138 0.06 -21.78 0.12
C ALA A 138 0.67 -20.62 -0.69
N CYS A 139 0.83 -19.45 -0.08
CA CYS A 139 1.46 -18.30 -0.73
C CYS A 139 2.94 -18.52 -1.04
N VAL A 140 3.71 -19.13 -0.13
CA VAL A 140 5.14 -19.43 -0.35
C VAL A 140 5.30 -20.47 -1.46
N VAL A 141 4.47 -21.49 -1.48
CA VAL A 141 4.37 -22.50 -2.55
C VAL A 141 4.09 -21.78 -3.87
N ALA A 142 3.03 -20.98 -3.95
CA ALA A 142 2.68 -20.23 -5.15
C ALA A 142 3.81 -19.31 -5.64
N LEU A 143 4.49 -18.57 -4.75
CA LEU A 143 5.63 -17.72 -5.11
C LEU A 143 6.85 -18.50 -5.62
N THR A 144 6.96 -19.78 -5.25
CA THR A 144 8.04 -20.67 -5.71
C THR A 144 7.72 -21.27 -7.07
N PHE A 145 6.46 -21.68 -7.29
CA PHE A 145 6.01 -22.25 -8.56
C PHE A 145 5.74 -21.20 -9.66
N ALA A 146 5.38 -19.95 -9.30
CA ALA A 146 5.13 -18.88 -10.26
C ALA A 146 6.25 -18.69 -11.32
N PRO A 147 7.54 -18.54 -10.95
CA PRO A 147 8.60 -18.43 -11.94
C PRO A 147 8.75 -19.70 -12.81
N GLN A 148 8.48 -20.88 -12.24
CA GLN A 148 8.56 -22.15 -12.96
C GLN A 148 7.46 -22.25 -14.04
N LEU A 149 6.23 -21.84 -13.71
CA LEU A 149 5.12 -21.78 -14.66
C LEU A 149 5.40 -20.81 -15.81
N VAL A 150 6.07 -19.69 -15.54
CA VAL A 150 6.52 -18.75 -16.58
C VAL A 150 7.55 -19.40 -17.51
N THR A 151 8.54 -20.11 -16.96
CA THR A 151 9.54 -20.81 -17.78
C THR A 151 8.91 -21.91 -18.62
N ASP A 152 7.95 -22.66 -18.08
CA ASP A 152 7.25 -23.71 -18.82
C ASP A 152 6.37 -23.12 -19.92
N GLY A 153 5.65 -22.03 -19.63
CA GLY A 153 4.88 -21.31 -20.65
C GLY A 153 5.76 -20.80 -21.79
N ARG A 154 6.98 -20.32 -21.48
CA ARG A 154 7.97 -19.92 -22.50
C ARG A 154 8.46 -21.12 -23.30
N ARG A 155 8.77 -22.25 -22.67
CA ARG A 155 9.18 -23.50 -23.34
C ARG A 155 8.09 -24.03 -24.27
N VAL A 156 6.84 -24.09 -23.82
CA VAL A 156 5.67 -24.50 -24.62
C VAL A 156 5.46 -23.54 -25.81
N ARG A 157 5.63 -22.24 -25.61
CA ARG A 157 5.55 -21.26 -26.70
C ARG A 157 6.68 -21.44 -27.72
N ALA A 158 7.90 -21.73 -27.28
CA ALA A 158 9.04 -21.98 -28.17
C ALA A 158 8.85 -23.27 -28.99
N ALA A 159 8.45 -24.37 -28.34
CA ALA A 159 8.19 -25.64 -29.02
C ALA A 159 7.10 -25.53 -30.09
N ARG A 160 6.05 -24.73 -29.85
CA ARG A 160 5.01 -24.47 -30.85
C ARG A 160 5.49 -23.64 -32.03
N ARG A 161 6.34 -22.63 -31.79
CA ARG A 161 6.97 -21.86 -32.86
C ARG A 161 7.80 -22.77 -33.77
N LEU A 162 8.57 -23.71 -33.19
CA LEU A 162 9.33 -24.71 -33.96
C LEU A 162 8.43 -25.67 -34.77
N ARG A 163 7.20 -25.92 -34.32
CA ARG A 163 6.20 -26.72 -35.02
C ARG A 163 5.36 -25.92 -36.04
N GLY A 164 5.78 -24.71 -36.42
CA GLY A 164 5.06 -23.85 -37.36
C GLY A 164 3.74 -23.26 -36.85
N ARG A 165 3.42 -23.42 -35.56
CA ARG A 165 2.16 -22.96 -34.95
C ARG A 165 2.34 -21.58 -34.33
N THR A 166 2.11 -20.54 -35.12
CA THR A 166 2.29 -19.13 -34.73
C THR A 166 1.09 -18.51 -34.00
N ARG A 167 -0.12 -19.03 -34.22
CA ARG A 167 -1.35 -18.52 -33.57
C ARG A 167 -1.42 -19.00 -32.12
N ALA A 168 -1.38 -18.06 -31.17
CA ALA A 168 -1.53 -18.37 -29.77
C ALA A 168 -3.01 -18.70 -29.47
N SER A 169 -3.29 -19.96 -29.13
CA SER A 169 -4.57 -20.35 -28.53
C SER A 169 -4.37 -20.61 -27.03
N PHE A 170 -5.31 -20.15 -26.21
CA PHE A 170 -5.32 -20.40 -24.77
C PHE A 170 -5.21 -21.91 -24.49
N ARG A 171 -6.06 -22.72 -25.13
CA ARG A 171 -6.08 -24.19 -24.95
C ARG A 171 -4.73 -24.84 -25.24
N THR A 172 -4.04 -24.38 -26.28
CA THR A 172 -2.74 -24.98 -26.69
C THR A 172 -1.53 -24.47 -25.91
N THR A 173 -1.68 -23.39 -25.12
CA THR A 173 -0.60 -22.85 -24.27
C THR A 173 -0.81 -23.19 -22.81
N ALA A 174 -2.03 -23.01 -22.33
CA ALA A 174 -2.39 -23.12 -20.93
C ALA A 174 -2.57 -24.58 -20.53
N MET A 175 -3.21 -25.43 -21.36
CA MET A 175 -3.46 -26.83 -21.00
C MET A 175 -2.17 -27.60 -20.63
N PRO A 176 -1.08 -27.57 -21.42
CA PRO A 176 0.14 -28.30 -21.05
C PRO A 176 0.83 -27.72 -19.80
N VAL A 177 0.69 -26.41 -19.57
CA VAL A 177 1.25 -25.76 -18.38
C VAL A 177 0.44 -26.12 -17.13
N LEU A 178 -0.89 -26.23 -17.26
CA LEU A 178 -1.78 -26.65 -16.17
C LEU A 178 -1.59 -28.13 -15.85
N GLU A 179 -1.44 -28.99 -16.85
CA GLU A 179 -1.11 -30.41 -16.67
C GLU A 179 0.21 -30.57 -15.90
N GLY A 180 1.29 -29.92 -16.35
CA GLY A 180 2.56 -29.94 -15.62
C GLY A 180 2.50 -29.26 -14.24
N ALA A 181 1.57 -28.33 -14.02
CA ALA A 181 1.32 -27.76 -12.69
C ALA A 181 0.60 -28.75 -11.77
N LEU A 182 -0.35 -29.53 -12.30
CA LEU A 182 -1.07 -30.56 -11.55
C LEU A 182 -0.12 -31.67 -11.12
N ASP A 183 0.70 -32.20 -12.02
CA ASP A 183 1.69 -33.24 -11.69
C ASP A 183 2.62 -32.80 -10.55
N ARG A 184 3.20 -31.60 -10.67
CA ARG A 184 4.03 -31.03 -9.60
C ARG A 184 3.29 -30.78 -8.30
N SER A 185 2.00 -30.44 -8.36
CA SER A 185 1.20 -30.26 -7.16
C SER A 185 0.99 -31.59 -6.42
N VAL A 186 0.83 -32.70 -7.15
CA VAL A 186 0.72 -34.06 -6.60
C VAL A 186 2.05 -34.51 -6.01
N GLU A 187 3.15 -34.32 -6.72
CA GLU A 187 4.50 -34.63 -6.21
C GLU A 187 4.84 -33.82 -4.95
N LEU A 188 4.53 -32.52 -4.95
CA LEU A 188 4.73 -31.66 -3.79
C LEU A 188 3.87 -32.11 -2.62
N ALA A 189 2.60 -32.47 -2.85
CA ALA A 189 1.71 -32.95 -1.81
C ALA A 189 2.26 -34.23 -1.16
N ALA A 190 2.71 -35.20 -1.96
CA ALA A 190 3.34 -36.43 -1.46
C ALA A 190 4.63 -36.13 -0.65
N ALA A 191 5.47 -35.21 -1.15
CA ALA A 191 6.69 -34.78 -0.45
C ALA A 191 6.38 -34.04 0.87
N MET A 192 5.32 -33.23 0.89
CA MET A 192 4.86 -32.52 2.10
C MET A 192 4.34 -33.49 3.15
N ASP A 193 3.54 -34.48 2.74
CA ASP A 193 2.98 -35.50 3.64
C ASP A 193 4.09 -36.37 4.27
N SER A 194 5.08 -36.79 3.48
CA SER A 194 6.26 -37.54 3.98
C SER A 194 7.07 -36.77 5.04
N ARG A 195 7.10 -35.44 4.95
CA ARG A 195 7.76 -34.55 5.91
C ARG A 195 6.89 -34.20 7.12
N GLY A 196 5.66 -34.73 7.18
CA GLY A 196 4.71 -34.49 8.26
C GLY A 196 4.02 -33.13 8.23
N TYR A 197 3.99 -32.45 7.08
CA TYR A 197 3.16 -31.25 6.92
C TYR A 197 1.67 -31.62 7.08
N GLY A 198 0.87 -30.71 7.65
CA GLY A 198 -0.56 -30.94 7.88
C GLY A 198 -0.91 -31.57 9.23
N ARG A 199 0.08 -32.05 9.99
CA ARG A 199 -0.11 -32.41 11.42
C ARG A 199 -0.25 -31.14 12.26
N THR A 200 -1.46 -30.58 12.32
CA THR A 200 -1.77 -29.46 13.20
C THR A 200 -1.69 -29.93 14.66
N ALA A 201 -1.12 -29.09 15.55
CA ALA A 201 -1.37 -29.26 16.97
C ALA A 201 -2.89 -29.25 17.18
N GLN A 202 -3.45 -30.27 17.85
CA GLN A 202 -4.88 -30.45 18.03
C GLN A 202 -5.48 -29.26 18.79
N ALA A 203 -5.83 -28.19 18.09
CA ALA A 203 -6.44 -27.01 18.69
C ALA A 203 -7.97 -27.24 18.81
N PRO A 204 -8.57 -26.99 19.99
CA PRO A 204 -10.01 -27.15 20.18
C PRO A 204 -10.82 -26.34 19.17
N ARG A 205 -11.95 -26.90 18.70
CA ARG A 205 -12.86 -26.22 17.75
C ARG A 205 -13.36 -24.86 18.27
N ALA A 206 -13.55 -24.74 19.58
CA ALA A 206 -13.92 -23.49 20.25
C ALA A 206 -12.85 -22.41 20.06
N GLN A 207 -11.57 -22.75 20.27
CA GLN A 207 -10.46 -21.83 20.06
C GLN A 207 -10.37 -21.40 18.59
N ARG A 208 -10.66 -22.28 17.63
CA ARG A 208 -10.78 -21.92 16.19
C ARG A 208 -11.84 -20.84 15.94
N ARG A 209 -13.04 -21.00 16.51
CA ARG A 209 -14.11 -20.00 16.35
C ARG A 209 -13.77 -18.68 17.03
N ILE A 210 -13.22 -18.71 18.24
CA ILE A 210 -12.83 -17.50 18.97
C ILE A 210 -11.75 -16.74 18.21
N THR A 211 -10.69 -17.41 17.75
CA THR A 211 -9.65 -16.72 16.97
C THR A 211 -10.21 -16.14 15.67
N ALA A 212 -11.06 -16.87 14.94
CA ALA A 212 -11.68 -16.36 13.72
C ALA A 212 -12.57 -15.13 14.00
N LEU A 213 -13.38 -15.18 15.07
CA LEU A 213 -14.23 -14.07 15.49
C LEU A 213 -13.40 -12.85 15.92
N CYS A 214 -12.35 -13.04 16.72
CA CYS A 214 -11.45 -11.97 17.12
C CYS A 214 -10.72 -11.34 15.92
N VAL A 215 -10.29 -12.12 14.92
CA VAL A 215 -9.72 -11.57 13.68
C VAL A 215 -10.76 -10.75 12.93
N LEU A 216 -11.97 -11.27 12.76
CA LEU A 216 -13.03 -10.60 12.01
C LEU A 216 -13.47 -9.31 12.69
N LEU A 217 -13.76 -9.36 13.99
CA LEU A 217 -14.11 -8.18 14.80
C LEU A 217 -12.96 -7.19 14.89
N GLY A 218 -11.72 -7.67 15.02
CA GLY A 218 -10.52 -6.82 15.01
C GLY A 218 -10.36 -6.07 13.69
N LEU A 219 -10.49 -6.77 12.55
CA LEU A 219 -10.41 -6.17 11.22
C LEU A 219 -11.55 -5.17 10.98
N LEU A 220 -12.76 -5.49 11.41
CA LEU A 220 -13.93 -4.63 11.30
C LEU A 220 -13.79 -3.38 12.20
N GLY A 221 -13.25 -3.52 13.41
CA GLY A 221 -12.92 -2.41 14.31
C GLY A 221 -11.83 -1.50 13.74
N ILE A 222 -10.78 -2.05 13.13
CA ILE A 222 -9.74 -1.27 12.43
C ILE A 222 -10.36 -0.51 11.25
N LEU A 223 -11.18 -1.18 10.43
CA LEU A 223 -11.84 -0.57 9.27
C LEU A 223 -12.73 0.61 9.71
N LEU A 224 -13.62 0.38 10.66
CA LEU A 224 -14.53 1.42 11.18
C LEU A 224 -13.75 2.55 11.87
N GLY A 225 -12.73 2.23 12.66
CA GLY A 225 -11.89 3.23 13.34
C GLY A 225 -11.12 4.12 12.36
N VAL A 226 -10.51 3.53 11.33
CA VAL A 226 -9.81 4.29 10.27
C VAL A 226 -10.79 5.15 9.48
N TYR A 227 -11.95 4.59 9.09
CA TYR A 227 -12.98 5.34 8.37
C TYR A 227 -13.51 6.53 9.19
N ALA A 228 -13.78 6.32 10.48
CA ALA A 228 -14.26 7.36 11.37
C ALA A 228 -13.25 8.49 11.55
N LEU A 229 -11.94 8.15 11.67
CA LEU A 229 -10.86 9.13 11.77
C LEU A 229 -10.58 9.89 10.46
N LEU A 230 -10.98 9.34 9.31
CA LEU A 230 -10.80 9.95 7.99
C LEU A 230 -11.98 10.84 7.59
N THR A 231 -13.19 10.46 7.97
CA THR A 231 -14.43 11.15 7.57
C THR A 231 -14.92 12.14 8.62
N ASP A 232 -14.21 12.25 9.76
CA ASP A 232 -14.68 12.95 10.97
C ASP A 232 -16.13 12.60 11.34
N SER A 233 -16.56 11.38 11.01
CA SER A 233 -17.95 10.94 11.14
C SER A 233 -18.35 10.65 12.59
N MET A 234 -17.38 10.67 13.51
CA MET A 234 -17.54 10.30 14.91
C MET A 234 -16.60 11.15 15.78
N VAL A 235 -16.97 11.41 17.03
CA VAL A 235 -16.10 12.12 17.97
C VAL A 235 -14.77 11.39 18.13
N PHE A 236 -13.66 12.14 18.05
CA PHE A 236 -12.29 11.63 18.08
C PHE A 236 -12.02 10.52 19.13
N PRO A 237 -12.42 10.63 20.41
CA PRO A 237 -12.15 9.59 21.39
C PRO A 237 -12.85 8.26 21.07
N LEU A 238 -14.04 8.29 20.49
CA LEU A 238 -14.79 7.09 20.13
C LEU A 238 -14.18 6.43 18.88
N ALA A 239 -13.78 7.23 17.88
CA ALA A 239 -13.08 6.75 16.69
C ALA A 239 -11.72 6.13 17.03
N ALA A 240 -10.93 6.79 17.89
CA ALA A 240 -9.65 6.30 18.39
C ALA A 240 -9.84 5.04 19.27
N GLY A 241 -10.87 5.01 20.11
CA GLY A 241 -11.22 3.85 20.92
C GLY A 241 -11.59 2.63 20.08
N ALA A 242 -12.43 2.81 19.05
CA ALA A 242 -12.79 1.74 18.11
C ALA A 242 -11.56 1.18 17.38
N LEU A 243 -10.65 2.06 16.94
CA LEU A 243 -9.38 1.64 16.33
C LEU A 243 -8.51 0.87 17.33
N ALA A 244 -8.37 1.37 18.56
CA ALA A 244 -7.56 0.73 19.59
C ALA A 244 -8.09 -0.66 19.95
N VAL A 245 -9.41 -0.81 20.14
CA VAL A 245 -10.06 -2.10 20.39
C VAL A 245 -9.87 -3.03 19.19
N GLY A 246 -10.02 -2.54 17.96
CA GLY A 246 -9.76 -3.32 16.75
C GLY A 246 -8.33 -3.85 16.67
N VAL A 247 -7.34 -2.99 16.95
CA VAL A 247 -5.92 -3.37 17.00
C VAL A 247 -5.66 -4.38 18.11
N LEU A 248 -6.20 -4.16 19.31
CA LEU A 248 -6.04 -5.09 20.43
C LEU A 248 -6.63 -6.46 20.13
N LEU A 249 -7.83 -6.52 19.54
CA LEU A 249 -8.46 -7.77 19.11
C LEU A 249 -7.63 -8.48 18.04
N ALA A 250 -7.09 -7.74 17.06
CA ALA A 250 -6.22 -8.30 16.04
C ALA A 250 -4.92 -8.88 16.64
N VAL A 251 -4.26 -8.14 17.54
CA VAL A 251 -3.03 -8.59 18.23
C VAL A 251 -3.33 -9.80 19.11
N ALA A 252 -4.42 -9.78 19.88
CA ALA A 252 -4.84 -10.91 20.70
C ALA A 252 -5.14 -12.14 19.85
N ALA A 253 -5.82 -11.99 18.72
CA ALA A 253 -6.09 -13.07 17.79
C ALA A 253 -4.79 -13.68 17.21
N MET A 254 -3.81 -12.84 16.88
CA MET A 254 -2.49 -13.28 16.44
C MET A 254 -1.73 -14.03 17.54
N ALA A 255 -1.78 -13.55 18.78
CA ALA A 255 -1.14 -14.16 19.94
C ALA A 255 -1.74 -15.53 20.27
N ILE A 256 -3.08 -15.63 20.31
CA ILE A 256 -3.80 -16.90 20.52
C ILE A 256 -3.54 -17.87 19.36
N GLY A 257 -3.47 -17.35 18.12
CA GLY A 257 -3.16 -18.13 16.93
C GLY A 257 -1.74 -18.70 16.89
N ARG A 258 -0.79 -18.13 17.65
CA ARG A 258 0.59 -18.63 17.73
C ARG A 258 0.68 -20.04 18.31
N GLN A 259 -0.22 -20.39 19.23
CA GLN A 259 -0.22 -21.70 19.90
C GLN A 259 -0.54 -22.88 18.96
N ARG A 260 -1.00 -22.60 17.72
CA ARG A 260 -1.38 -23.63 16.73
C ARG A 260 -0.21 -24.22 15.96
N VAL A 261 0.96 -23.58 15.99
CA VAL A 261 2.10 -23.96 15.14
C VAL A 261 3.22 -24.49 16.02
N SER A 262 3.38 -25.81 16.03
CA SER A 262 4.60 -26.43 16.56
C SER A 262 5.74 -26.18 15.57
N ARG A 263 6.76 -25.43 15.99
CA ARG A 263 7.99 -25.21 15.19
C ARG A 263 9.12 -25.98 15.84
N THR A 264 9.72 -26.91 15.11
CA THR A 264 10.86 -27.72 15.59
C THR A 264 12.14 -26.91 15.76
N ARG A 265 12.33 -25.85 14.96
CA ARG A 265 13.45 -24.91 15.13
C ARG A 265 13.02 -23.51 14.67
N TYR A 266 12.77 -22.63 15.62
CA TYR A 266 12.48 -21.22 15.34
C TYR A 266 13.74 -20.39 15.55
N ARG A 267 14.23 -19.72 14.50
CA ARG A 267 15.24 -18.66 14.61
C ARG A 267 14.51 -17.33 14.50
N PRO A 268 14.21 -16.65 15.62
CA PRO A 268 13.62 -15.32 15.57
C PRO A 268 14.60 -14.35 14.92
N ASP A 269 14.08 -13.43 14.11
CA ASP A 269 14.79 -12.18 13.79
C ASP A 269 14.60 -11.26 15.01
N PRO A 270 15.64 -10.98 15.82
CA PRO A 270 15.50 -10.09 16.96
C PRO A 270 15.27 -8.66 16.47
N TRP A 271 14.38 -7.92 17.14
CA TRP A 271 14.30 -6.48 16.96
C TRP A 271 15.50 -5.84 17.64
N ALA A 272 16.45 -5.36 16.84
CA ALA A 272 17.55 -4.56 17.35
C ALA A 272 17.16 -3.06 17.35
N LEU A 273 18.09 -2.23 17.81
CA LEU A 273 17.89 -0.77 17.87
C LEU A 273 17.52 -0.16 16.51
N PRO A 274 18.13 -0.56 15.36
CA PRO A 274 17.74 -0.04 14.06
C PRO A 274 16.25 -0.22 13.72
N GLU A 275 15.68 -1.39 14.02
CA GLU A 275 14.27 -1.69 13.74
C GLU A 275 13.35 -0.77 14.55
N TRP A 276 13.65 -0.57 15.84
CA TRP A 276 12.90 0.34 16.69
C TRP A 276 13.00 1.79 16.21
N LEU A 277 14.18 2.25 15.78
CA LEU A 277 14.38 3.60 15.25
C LEU A 277 13.59 3.83 13.96
N VAL A 278 13.53 2.85 13.07
CA VAL A 278 12.74 2.94 11.83
C VAL A 278 11.24 3.05 12.13
N VAL A 279 10.74 2.21 13.04
CA VAL A 279 9.33 2.22 13.45
C VAL A 279 8.98 3.53 14.16
N ALA A 280 9.84 3.96 15.10
CA ALA A 280 9.67 5.21 15.83
C ALA A 280 9.68 6.42 14.89
N ALA A 281 10.59 6.49 13.92
CA ALA A 281 10.63 7.58 12.94
C ALA A 281 9.33 7.70 12.14
N GLY A 282 8.76 6.57 11.69
CA GLY A 282 7.48 6.55 11.01
C GLY A 282 6.31 6.95 11.91
N ALA A 283 6.32 6.50 13.17
CA ALA A 283 5.31 6.83 14.17
C ALA A 283 5.35 8.32 14.58
N VAL A 284 6.55 8.88 14.78
CA VAL A 284 6.76 10.31 15.07
C VAL A 284 6.29 11.17 13.90
N ALA A 285 6.63 10.83 12.66
CA ALA A 285 6.18 11.57 11.50
C ALA A 285 4.64 11.57 11.36
N ALA A 286 4.00 10.42 11.60
CA ALA A 286 2.54 10.33 11.60
C ALA A 286 1.92 11.10 12.78
N GLY A 287 2.46 10.93 13.99
CA GLY A 287 2.02 11.59 15.21
C GLY A 287 2.11 13.10 15.10
N ALA A 288 3.23 13.64 14.63
CA ALA A 288 3.42 15.08 14.44
C ALA A 288 2.41 15.70 13.49
N MET A 289 2.03 15.01 12.40
CA MET A 289 1.02 15.50 11.46
C MET A 289 -0.39 15.40 12.03
N VAL A 290 -0.69 14.34 12.79
CA VAL A 290 -1.98 14.17 13.46
C VAL A 290 -2.15 15.22 14.57
N THR A 291 -1.12 15.43 15.40
CA THR A 291 -1.16 16.45 16.45
C THR A 291 -1.26 17.85 15.86
N ALA A 292 -0.52 18.14 14.79
CA ALA A 292 -0.64 19.42 14.09
C ALA A 292 -2.04 19.64 13.52
N ALA A 293 -2.69 18.59 13.01
CA ALA A 293 -4.07 18.65 12.51
C ALA A 293 -5.08 18.88 13.64
N VAL A 294 -4.92 18.21 14.79
CA VAL A 294 -5.80 18.37 15.96
C VAL A 294 -5.64 19.75 16.60
N LEU A 295 -4.42 20.28 16.67
CA LEU A 295 -4.14 21.62 17.20
C LEU A 295 -4.53 22.75 16.23
N GLY A 296 -4.99 22.42 15.02
CA GLY A 296 -5.36 23.42 14.02
C GLY A 296 -4.18 24.28 13.57
N VAL A 297 -2.96 23.72 13.50
CA VAL A 297 -1.77 24.48 13.10
C VAL A 297 -1.97 25.04 11.69
N ASN A 298 -1.89 26.37 11.58
CA ASN A 298 -2.03 27.08 10.31
C ASN A 298 -1.03 26.53 9.27
N GLY A 299 -1.53 26.18 8.09
CA GLY A 299 -0.69 25.72 6.98
C GLY A 299 -0.80 24.25 6.59
N LEU A 300 -1.57 23.43 7.31
CA LEU A 300 -1.88 22.05 6.88
C LEU A 300 -2.88 22.02 5.73
N LEU A 301 -3.87 22.90 5.80
CA LEU A 301 -4.86 23.18 4.77
C LEU A 301 -4.71 24.66 4.40
N LEU A 302 -4.62 24.96 3.10
CA LEU A 302 -4.55 26.35 2.64
C LEU A 302 -5.94 27.00 2.68
N ALA A 303 -5.99 28.27 3.08
CA ALA A 303 -7.21 29.08 3.04
C ALA A 303 -7.68 29.40 1.60
N GLY A 304 -6.76 29.34 0.63
CA GLY A 304 -7.06 29.47 -0.79
C GLY A 304 -5.94 28.90 -1.66
N PRO A 305 -6.23 28.50 -2.92
CA PRO A 305 -5.28 27.79 -3.77
C PRO A 305 -4.07 28.63 -4.21
N LEU A 306 -4.23 29.95 -4.34
CA LEU A 306 -3.18 30.89 -4.79
C LEU A 306 -2.40 31.55 -3.63
N VAL A 307 -2.72 31.21 -2.38
CA VAL A 307 -1.98 31.74 -1.22
C VAL A 307 -0.61 31.08 -1.16
N VAL A 308 0.44 31.87 -0.87
CA VAL A 308 1.79 31.33 -0.64
C VAL A 308 1.71 30.30 0.49
N PRO A 309 2.08 29.03 0.25
CA PRO A 309 1.94 27.99 1.26
C PRO A 309 2.83 28.30 2.46
N PRO A 310 2.27 28.49 3.67
CA PRO A 310 3.09 28.65 4.85
C PRO A 310 3.82 27.33 5.15
N VAL A 311 4.99 27.44 5.79
CA VAL A 311 5.83 26.30 6.12
C VAL A 311 5.78 26.07 7.64
N PRO A 312 4.84 25.26 8.14
CA PRO A 312 4.72 25.03 9.58
C PRO A 312 5.87 24.17 10.09
N VAL A 313 6.63 24.70 11.06
CA VAL A 313 7.87 24.08 11.55
C VAL A 313 7.63 22.69 12.14
N LEU A 314 6.56 22.50 12.92
CA LEU A 314 6.25 21.23 13.59
C LEU A 314 6.02 20.06 12.59
N PRO A 315 5.11 20.17 11.59
CA PRO A 315 5.00 19.23 10.48
C PRO A 315 6.30 18.96 9.72
N VAL A 316 7.08 20.01 9.43
CA VAL A 316 8.35 19.87 8.68
C VAL A 316 9.35 19.03 9.47
N VAL A 317 9.56 19.35 10.75
CA VAL A 317 10.45 18.58 11.63
C VAL A 317 9.97 17.13 11.75
N GLY A 318 8.66 16.91 11.94
CA GLY A 318 8.10 15.56 12.00
C GLY A 318 8.36 14.74 10.73
N VAL A 319 8.20 15.34 9.56
CA VAL A 319 8.48 14.69 8.27
C VAL A 319 9.98 14.45 8.08
N LEU A 320 10.85 15.38 8.49
CA LEU A 320 12.30 15.23 8.40
C LEU A 320 12.84 14.12 9.31
N ILE A 321 12.24 13.87 10.47
CA ILE A 321 12.55 12.69 11.30
C ILE A 321 12.35 11.39 10.51
N GLY A 322 11.45 11.38 9.52
CA GLY A 322 11.28 10.29 8.56
C GLY A 322 12.52 9.96 7.71
N LEU A 323 13.59 10.78 7.73
CA LEU A 323 14.89 10.47 7.14
C LEU A 323 15.75 9.55 8.00
N ALA A 324 15.45 9.40 9.30
CA ALA A 324 16.22 8.56 10.22
C ALA A 324 16.44 7.11 9.71
N PRO A 325 15.47 6.44 9.06
CA PRO A 325 15.69 5.12 8.45
C PRO A 325 16.84 5.08 7.43
N ALA A 326 17.11 6.18 6.73
CA ALA A 326 18.20 6.25 5.77
C ALA A 326 19.58 6.13 6.44
N LEU A 327 19.71 6.50 7.71
CA LEU A 327 20.95 6.44 8.48
C LEU A 327 20.98 5.22 9.42
N ALA A 328 19.88 4.99 10.14
CA ALA A 328 19.79 3.97 11.19
C ALA A 328 19.71 2.53 10.65
N ALA A 329 19.16 2.32 9.45
CA ALA A 329 19.04 0.97 8.91
C ALA A 329 20.42 0.36 8.61
N PRO A 330 20.65 -0.94 8.87
CA PRO A 330 21.90 -1.59 8.51
C PRO A 330 22.11 -1.58 6.98
N PRO A 331 23.37 -1.46 6.50
CA PRO A 331 23.66 -1.51 5.07
C PRO A 331 23.22 -2.85 4.48
N LEU A 332 22.62 -2.81 3.29
CA LEU A 332 22.28 -4.02 2.56
C LEU A 332 23.58 -4.72 2.17
N LYS A 333 23.70 -6.01 2.49
CA LYS A 333 24.77 -6.85 1.93
C LYS A 333 24.56 -6.86 0.41
N LYS A 334 25.45 -6.19 -0.32
CA LYS A 334 25.53 -6.35 -1.78
C LYS A 334 25.73 -7.83 -2.05
N ALA A 335 24.89 -8.41 -2.89
CA ALA A 335 25.16 -9.75 -3.39
C ALA A 335 26.49 -9.66 -4.13
N VAL A 336 27.49 -10.40 -3.65
CA VAL A 336 28.72 -10.62 -4.42
C VAL A 336 28.27 -11.31 -5.70
N ALA A 337 28.51 -10.65 -6.83
CA ALA A 337 28.17 -11.14 -8.16
C ALA A 337 28.94 -12.42 -8.48
#